data_AF-A0A8H3CYR6-F1
#
_entry.id   AF-A0A8H3CYR6-F1
#
_cell.length_a   1.000
_cell.length_b   1.000
_cell.length_c   1.000
_cell.angle_alpha   90.00
_cell.angle_beta   90.00
_cell.angle_gamma   90.00
#
_symmetry.space_group_name_H-M   'P 1'
#
loop_
_entity.id
_entity.type
_entity.pdbx_description
1 polymer ?
#
loop_
_entity_poly.entity_id
_entity_poly.type
_entity_poly.pdbx_seq_one_letter_code
_entity_poly.pdbx_strand_id
1 'polypeptide(L)'
;MHQAADLSHHLFPAASSKANILLRRGPFAMSLPGETSRKLLNTFMQRMQVSGFELHMGRIIKNIQPGACEPVVPALYYAMLLLGCHFSPEPELKFWESMFHERTRLELEMNIARAHSGDRSKYNPLHHLQAIVLLGQWFYFKSRLLEAHVYTTHATWFAVTLGLHELDSRIYGHYVVTSQESSHKGVERWRPRDPIELGETINLWWACFERDFGGTLVNGLPATIPPEEVKTVWPVSLSEFEEMSGAELSNDIHSARSLLDLKYLHIVADVSQDTPHCLLAKGVMLTHCAGMLDTERMSSSEVTDEWLERFEVCDRATKIFTESAQKSYAGRDIEEVAIIALAQTAVDCVILQLHAPLVDYELDIGAQGGSRGLLSDNSLGGYSYTRCAEASRSIALTSAYIESRGVDTSYMQLFFGVSWSCAAMVLAKQIPRLRQSGYTAQAQEMEQQLAVMARNMERLLLAYPVLALQAEQLRALLR
;
A
#
# COMPACT_ATOMS: atom_id res chain seq x y z
N MET A 1 8.82 -29.46 -3.93
CA MET A 1 8.32 -30.69 -3.28
C MET A 1 8.66 -30.62 -1.80
N HIS A 2 7.74 -30.15 -0.96
CA HIS A 2 7.87 -30.25 0.49
C HIS A 2 6.51 -30.57 1.10
N GLN A 3 6.56 -31.46 2.10
CA GLN A 3 5.46 -32.23 2.67
C GLN A 3 4.40 -31.36 3.34
N ALA A 4 3.15 -31.57 2.95
CA ALA A 4 1.98 -31.24 3.77
C ALA A 4 1.96 -32.21 4.96
N ALA A 5 2.23 -31.71 6.16
CA ALA A 5 2.07 -32.47 7.39
C ALA A 5 0.59 -32.46 7.82
N ASP A 6 0.07 -33.66 8.04
CA ASP A 6 -1.30 -34.00 8.42
C ASP A 6 -1.65 -33.43 9.81
N LEU A 7 -2.65 -32.54 9.88
CA LEU A 7 -3.08 -31.76 11.05
C LEU A 7 -4.30 -32.36 11.78
N SER A 8 -4.54 -33.67 11.63
CA SER A 8 -5.81 -34.30 12.01
C SER A 8 -5.99 -34.64 13.50
N HIS A 9 -4.97 -34.51 14.35
CA HIS A 9 -5.10 -34.82 15.78
C HIS A 9 -4.40 -33.75 16.63
N HIS A 10 -5.02 -33.35 17.75
CA HIS A 10 -4.52 -32.43 18.81
C HIS A 10 -5.08 -31.01 18.89
N LEU A 11 -6.40 -30.81 18.67
CA LEU A 11 -7.10 -29.61 19.15
C LEU A 11 -8.25 -30.00 20.11
N PHE A 12 -7.99 -29.77 21.41
CA PHE A 12 -8.89 -29.71 22.59
C PHE A 12 -9.47 -31.01 23.21
N PRO A 13 -9.31 -31.22 24.54
CA PRO A 13 -10.15 -32.13 25.32
C PRO A 13 -11.45 -31.44 25.81
N ALA A 14 -12.47 -32.27 26.05
CA ALA A 14 -13.86 -31.89 26.32
C ALA A 14 -14.08 -31.03 27.59
N ALA A 15 -15.14 -30.21 27.51
CA ALA A 15 -15.60 -29.26 28.51
C ALA A 15 -16.01 -29.89 29.86
N SER A 16 -15.70 -29.18 30.95
CA SER A 16 -16.34 -29.35 32.26
C SER A 16 -17.01 -28.04 32.68
N SER A 17 -18.26 -28.20 33.12
CA SER A 17 -19.27 -27.16 33.34
C SER A 17 -19.33 -26.74 34.81
N LYS A 18 -19.26 -25.43 35.08
CA LYS A 18 -20.23 -24.63 35.87
C LYS A 18 -19.58 -23.36 36.43
N ALA A 19 -20.42 -22.34 36.55
CA ALA A 19 -20.27 -21.08 37.30
C ALA A 19 -19.58 -19.91 36.58
N ASN A 20 -20.37 -19.13 35.84
CA ASN A 20 -20.68 -17.75 36.23
C ASN A 20 -21.84 -17.22 35.38
N ILE A 21 -23.03 -17.44 35.91
CA ILE A 21 -24.28 -16.82 35.48
C ILE A 21 -24.21 -15.38 36.02
N LEU A 22 -24.12 -14.40 35.12
CA LEU A 22 -24.45 -12.96 35.26
C LEU A 22 -23.42 -12.07 34.55
N LEU A 23 -23.38 -12.12 33.22
CA LEU A 23 -22.96 -11.00 32.37
C LEU A 23 -23.78 -11.03 31.09
N ARG A 24 -24.67 -10.03 30.97
CA ARG A 24 -25.45 -9.57 29.81
C ARG A 24 -25.38 -10.45 28.54
N ARG A 25 -26.49 -11.13 28.25
CA ARG A 25 -26.86 -11.63 26.92
C ARG A 25 -27.06 -10.44 25.95
N GLY A 26 -26.04 -10.08 25.19
CA GLY A 26 -26.20 -9.48 23.85
C GLY A 26 -26.16 -10.58 22.77
N PRO A 27 -26.25 -10.24 21.46
CA PRO A 27 -26.20 -11.20 20.34
C PRO A 27 -24.88 -12.00 20.21
N PHE A 28 -23.99 -11.89 21.21
CA PHE A 28 -22.61 -12.33 21.26
C PHE A 28 -22.41 -13.74 21.88
N ALA A 29 -23.43 -14.59 21.84
CA ALA A 29 -23.39 -15.94 22.44
C ALA A 29 -23.14 -17.07 21.43
N MET A 30 -22.67 -16.76 20.22
CA MET A 30 -22.23 -17.78 19.26
C MET A 30 -20.76 -18.08 19.49
N SER A 31 -20.46 -19.19 20.16
CA SER A 31 -19.12 -19.76 20.15
C SER A 31 -18.80 -20.16 18.71
N LEU A 32 -17.85 -19.47 18.09
CA LEU A 32 -17.38 -19.78 16.75
C LEU A 32 -16.93 -21.26 16.71
N PRO A 33 -17.50 -22.10 15.83
CA PRO A 33 -17.01 -23.46 15.68
C PRO A 33 -15.52 -23.44 15.32
N GLY A 34 -14.70 -24.25 15.99
CA GLY A 34 -13.24 -24.23 15.78
C GLY A 34 -12.83 -24.51 14.33
N GLU A 35 -13.67 -25.22 13.57
CA GLU A 35 -13.50 -25.45 12.13
C GLU A 35 -13.63 -24.16 11.32
N THR A 36 -14.63 -23.34 11.65
CA THR A 36 -14.89 -22.06 10.98
C THR A 36 -13.71 -21.12 11.16
N SER A 37 -13.18 -20.99 12.39
CA SER A 37 -11.99 -20.17 12.64
C SER A 37 -10.78 -20.63 11.83
N ARG A 38 -10.56 -21.95 11.73
CA ARG A 38 -9.42 -22.51 11.01
C ARG A 38 -9.52 -22.25 9.52
N LYS A 39 -10.71 -22.45 8.93
CA LYS A 39 -10.96 -22.12 7.53
C LYS A 39 -10.69 -20.64 7.23
N LEU A 40 -11.22 -19.74 8.05
CA LEU A 40 -11.03 -18.29 7.90
C LEU A 40 -9.56 -17.88 8.04
N LEU A 41 -8.83 -18.45 9.00
CA LEU A 41 -7.39 -18.20 9.14
C LEU A 41 -6.62 -18.70 7.91
N ASN A 42 -6.95 -19.88 7.39
CA ASN A 42 -6.33 -20.40 6.17
C ASN A 42 -6.62 -19.49 4.97
N THR A 43 -7.86 -19.00 4.84
CA THR A 43 -8.22 -18.01 3.80
C THR A 43 -7.43 -16.72 3.94
N PHE A 44 -7.30 -16.19 5.16
CA PHE A 44 -6.47 -15.02 5.43
C PHE A 44 -5.00 -15.27 5.06
N MET A 45 -4.42 -16.40 5.46
CA MET A 45 -3.03 -16.75 5.16
C MET A 45 -2.76 -16.85 3.67
N GLN A 46 -3.70 -17.43 2.91
CA GLN A 46 -3.60 -17.55 1.45
C GLN A 46 -3.63 -16.21 0.73
N ARG A 47 -4.16 -15.16 1.37
CA ARG A 47 -4.37 -13.82 0.79
C ARG A 47 -3.64 -12.72 1.56
N MET A 48 -2.68 -13.09 2.41
CA MET A 48 -2.01 -12.17 3.31
C MET A 48 -1.26 -11.08 2.55
N GLN A 49 -0.66 -11.42 1.42
CA GLN A 49 0.14 -10.46 0.64
C GLN A 49 -0.71 -9.26 0.21
N VAL A 50 -1.98 -9.50 -0.14
CA VAL A 50 -2.95 -8.44 -0.48
C VAL A 50 -3.30 -7.54 0.71
N SER A 51 -3.08 -8.01 1.94
CA SER A 51 -3.25 -7.20 3.15
C SER A 51 -2.15 -6.15 3.29
N GLY A 52 -1.05 -6.23 2.53
CA GLY A 52 -0.03 -5.18 2.33
C GLY A 52 1.11 -5.15 3.36
N PHE A 53 1.36 -6.24 4.07
CA PHE A 53 2.62 -6.45 4.80
C PHE A 53 2.83 -7.92 5.15
N GLU A 54 4.08 -8.24 5.44
CA GLU A 54 4.50 -9.59 5.81
C GLU A 54 4.38 -9.81 7.32
N LEU A 55 3.63 -10.85 7.70
CA LEU A 55 3.57 -11.38 9.06
C LEU A 55 4.31 -12.72 9.09
N HIS A 56 5.12 -12.98 10.13
CA HIS A 56 5.76 -14.28 10.26
C HIS A 56 4.73 -15.35 10.66
N MET A 57 4.15 -16.04 9.67
CA MET A 57 3.06 -16.98 9.93
C MET A 57 3.44 -18.14 10.85
N GLY A 58 4.70 -18.60 10.82
CA GLY A 58 5.17 -19.62 11.77
C GLY A 58 5.07 -19.19 13.23
N ARG A 59 5.20 -17.89 13.52
CA ARG A 59 5.10 -17.31 14.87
C ARG A 59 3.65 -17.17 15.27
N ILE A 60 2.83 -16.64 14.37
CA ILE A 60 1.40 -16.50 14.60
C ILE A 60 0.76 -17.87 14.88
N ILE A 61 1.05 -18.89 14.07
CA ILE A 61 0.53 -20.24 14.28
C ILE A 61 0.98 -20.80 15.64
N LYS A 62 2.27 -20.67 15.97
CA LYS A 62 2.80 -21.08 17.28
C LYS A 62 2.11 -20.35 18.44
N ASN A 63 1.86 -19.05 18.27
CA ASN A 63 1.28 -18.18 19.30
C ASN A 63 -0.24 -18.32 19.44
N ILE A 64 -0.93 -18.96 18.48
CA ILE A 64 -2.35 -19.31 18.58
C ILE A 64 -2.56 -20.62 19.37
N GLN A 65 -1.52 -21.46 19.50
CA GLN A 65 -1.65 -22.74 20.19
C GLN A 65 -1.96 -22.55 21.70
N PRO A 66 -2.79 -23.42 22.29
CA PRO A 66 -3.07 -23.38 23.72
C PRO A 66 -1.77 -23.51 24.54
N GLY A 67 -1.56 -22.60 25.49
CA GLY A 67 -0.37 -22.60 26.35
C GLY A 67 0.89 -21.98 25.71
N ALA A 68 0.75 -21.27 24.59
CA ALA A 68 1.84 -20.48 24.03
C ALA A 68 2.41 -19.50 25.07
N CYS A 69 3.74 -19.36 25.08
CA CYS A 69 4.43 -18.42 25.97
C CYS A 69 4.01 -16.97 25.70
N GLU A 70 3.66 -16.66 24.45
CA GLU A 70 3.26 -15.33 23.99
C GLU A 70 2.01 -15.45 23.13
N PRO A 71 0.82 -15.54 23.74
CA PRO A 71 -0.40 -15.74 22.99
C PRO A 71 -0.68 -14.55 22.06
N VAL A 72 -1.22 -14.84 20.88
CA VAL A 72 -1.74 -13.79 19.99
C VAL A 72 -2.81 -12.99 20.75
N VAL A 73 -2.68 -11.66 20.73
CA VAL A 73 -3.68 -10.82 21.41
C VAL A 73 -5.02 -10.96 20.67
N PRO A 74 -6.16 -11.01 21.40
CA PRO A 74 -7.45 -11.22 20.75
C PRO A 74 -7.77 -10.25 19.61
N ALA A 75 -7.34 -8.99 19.73
CA ALA A 75 -7.56 -7.97 18.68
C ALA A 75 -6.95 -8.38 17.33
N LEU A 76 -5.71 -8.86 17.32
CA LEU A 76 -5.05 -9.33 16.09
C LEU A 76 -5.74 -10.57 15.54
N TYR A 77 -6.07 -11.52 16.41
CA TYR A 77 -6.77 -12.74 16.02
C TYR A 77 -8.11 -12.44 15.30
N TYR A 78 -8.94 -11.57 15.88
CA TYR A 78 -10.22 -11.21 15.25
C TYR A 78 -10.04 -10.36 13.99
N ALA A 79 -9.00 -9.51 13.90
CA ALA A 79 -8.69 -8.78 12.68
C ALA A 79 -8.30 -9.72 11.52
N MET A 80 -7.53 -10.78 11.81
CA MET A 80 -7.21 -11.81 10.82
C MET A 80 -8.46 -12.57 10.37
N LEU A 81 -9.35 -12.94 11.31
CA LEU A 81 -10.62 -13.58 10.97
C LEU A 81 -11.54 -12.67 10.16
N LEU A 82 -11.57 -11.38 10.46
CA LEU A 82 -12.33 -10.37 9.72
C LEU A 82 -11.90 -10.32 8.25
N LEU A 83 -10.59 -10.23 7.98
CA LEU A 83 -10.06 -10.27 6.62
C LEU A 83 -10.26 -11.64 5.96
N GLY A 84 -10.13 -12.73 6.71
CA GLY A 84 -10.49 -14.07 6.24
C GLY A 84 -11.95 -14.15 5.77
N CYS A 85 -12.89 -13.52 6.48
CA CYS A 85 -14.29 -13.42 6.07
C CYS A 85 -14.43 -12.60 4.79
N HIS A 86 -13.72 -11.48 4.69
CA HIS A 86 -13.75 -10.62 3.52
C HIS A 86 -13.30 -11.36 2.25
N PHE A 87 -12.19 -12.10 2.36
CA PHE A 87 -11.59 -12.88 1.27
C PHE A 87 -12.29 -14.21 0.95
N SER A 88 -13.19 -14.67 1.83
CA SER A 88 -13.89 -15.94 1.62
C SER A 88 -14.95 -15.81 0.54
N PRO A 89 -15.01 -16.71 -0.47
CA PRO A 89 -16.12 -16.76 -1.41
C PRO A 89 -17.39 -17.35 -0.80
N GLU A 90 -17.29 -18.12 0.28
CA GLU A 90 -18.41 -18.82 0.93
C GLU A 90 -19.33 -17.84 1.69
N PRO A 91 -20.63 -17.74 1.34
CA PRO A 91 -21.58 -16.85 2.02
C PRO A 91 -21.74 -17.15 3.52
N GLU A 92 -21.63 -18.41 3.93
CA GLU A 92 -21.74 -18.83 5.33
C GLU A 92 -20.58 -18.29 6.18
N LEU A 93 -19.41 -18.12 5.58
CA LEU A 93 -18.24 -17.53 6.22
C LEU A 93 -18.34 -16.00 6.24
N LYS A 94 -18.86 -15.36 5.18
CA LYS A 94 -19.11 -13.91 5.14
C LYS A 94 -20.11 -13.44 6.19
N PHE A 95 -21.05 -14.29 6.60
CA PHE A 95 -22.04 -13.98 7.64
C PHE A 95 -21.40 -13.47 8.96
N TRP A 96 -20.20 -13.94 9.29
CA TRP A 96 -19.51 -13.58 10.54
C TRP A 96 -18.79 -12.23 10.49
N GLU A 97 -18.68 -11.61 9.32
CA GLU A 97 -17.86 -10.41 9.09
C GLU A 97 -18.23 -9.25 10.04
N SER A 98 -19.52 -8.94 10.18
CA SER A 98 -20.00 -7.88 11.07
C SER A 98 -19.65 -8.15 12.55
N MET A 99 -19.73 -9.42 12.96
CA MET A 99 -19.39 -9.82 14.33
C MET A 99 -17.89 -9.65 14.59
N PHE A 100 -17.02 -10.10 13.67
CA PHE A 100 -15.58 -9.94 13.83
C PHE A 100 -15.13 -8.48 13.75
N HIS A 101 -15.78 -7.66 12.93
CA HIS A 101 -15.52 -6.22 12.90
C HIS A 101 -15.76 -5.60 14.28
N GLU A 102 -16.95 -5.83 14.87
CA GLU A 102 -17.27 -5.27 16.18
C GLU A 102 -16.37 -5.86 17.28
N ARG A 103 -16.06 -7.16 17.21
CA ARG A 103 -15.18 -7.80 18.19
C ARG A 103 -13.75 -7.28 18.11
N THR A 104 -13.22 -7.05 16.91
CA THR A 104 -11.88 -6.46 16.70
C THR A 104 -11.81 -5.08 17.36
N ARG A 105 -12.81 -4.23 17.13
CA ARG A 105 -12.90 -2.89 17.73
C ARG A 105 -12.91 -2.94 19.26
N LEU A 106 -13.76 -3.80 19.84
CA LEU A 106 -13.84 -3.98 21.28
C LEU A 106 -12.53 -4.50 21.89
N GLU A 107 -11.88 -5.46 21.24
CA GLU A 107 -10.61 -6.01 21.74
C GLU A 107 -9.45 -5.02 21.59
N LEU A 108 -9.47 -4.12 20.60
CA LEU A 108 -8.51 -3.02 20.49
C LEU A 108 -8.64 -2.06 21.69
N GLU A 109 -9.86 -1.63 22.03
CA GLU A 109 -10.14 -0.78 23.19
C GLU A 109 -9.72 -1.46 24.50
N MET A 110 -10.06 -2.74 24.66
CA MET A 110 -9.64 -3.52 25.84
C MET A 110 -8.12 -3.70 25.90
N ASN A 111 -7.42 -3.79 24.77
CA ASN A 111 -5.97 -3.91 24.76
C ASN A 111 -5.28 -2.63 25.27
N ILE A 112 -5.84 -1.46 24.97
CA ILE A 112 -5.39 -0.18 25.53
C ILE A 112 -5.60 -0.19 27.06
N ALA A 113 -6.75 -0.65 27.54
CA ALA A 113 -6.99 -0.77 28.99
C ALA A 113 -6.00 -1.74 29.67
N ARG A 114 -5.62 -2.84 29.00
CA ARG A 114 -4.57 -3.77 29.48
C ARG A 114 -3.20 -3.10 29.55
N ALA A 115 -2.85 -2.25 28.58
CA ALA A 115 -1.61 -1.48 28.61
C ALA A 115 -1.50 -0.58 29.86
N HIS A 116 -2.63 -0.04 30.33
CA HIS A 116 -2.71 0.78 31.55
C HIS A 116 -2.79 -0.03 32.87
N SER A 117 -2.96 -1.35 32.81
CA SER A 117 -3.15 -2.20 34.00
C SER A 117 -1.87 -2.46 34.81
N GLY A 118 -0.72 -1.95 34.36
CA GLY A 118 0.59 -2.15 34.98
C GLY A 118 1.23 -3.52 34.70
N ASP A 119 0.45 -4.49 34.23
CA ASP A 119 0.94 -5.81 33.83
C ASP A 119 1.32 -5.83 32.35
N ARG A 120 2.59 -5.50 32.08
CA ARG A 120 3.16 -5.47 30.72
C ARG A 120 3.13 -6.83 30.01
N SER A 121 3.04 -7.94 30.75
CA SER A 121 2.97 -9.28 30.14
C SER A 121 1.66 -9.52 29.38
N LYS A 122 0.63 -8.71 29.65
CA LYS A 122 -0.71 -8.81 29.04
C LYS A 122 -0.90 -7.92 27.82
N TYR A 123 0.12 -7.17 27.42
CA TYR A 123 0.06 -6.23 26.31
C TYR A 123 1.19 -6.46 25.32
N ASN A 124 0.83 -6.65 24.06
CA ASN A 124 1.78 -6.68 22.95
C ASN A 124 1.50 -5.49 22.02
N PRO A 125 2.39 -4.48 21.98
CA PRO A 125 2.21 -3.29 21.15
C PRO A 125 2.25 -3.59 19.65
N LEU A 126 3.09 -4.53 19.21
CA LEU A 126 3.15 -4.89 17.80
C LEU A 126 1.86 -5.58 17.34
N HIS A 127 1.35 -6.54 18.11
CA HIS A 127 0.07 -7.16 17.78
C HIS A 127 -1.09 -6.15 17.80
N HIS A 128 -1.03 -5.15 18.67
CA HIS A 128 -2.00 -4.05 18.67
C HIS A 128 -1.92 -3.24 17.38
N LEU A 129 -0.72 -2.83 16.98
CA LEU A 129 -0.49 -2.07 15.75
C LEU A 129 -0.93 -2.86 14.51
N GLN A 130 -0.52 -4.13 14.41
CA GLN A 130 -0.94 -5.05 13.33
C GLN A 130 -2.46 -5.14 13.24
N ALA A 131 -3.16 -5.27 14.37
CA ALA A 131 -4.63 -5.34 14.40
C ALA A 131 -5.29 -4.04 13.89
N ILE A 132 -4.77 -2.87 14.28
CA ILE A 132 -5.26 -1.57 13.80
C ILE A 132 -5.05 -1.43 12.29
N VAL A 133 -3.87 -1.82 11.80
CA VAL A 133 -3.52 -1.79 10.37
C VAL A 133 -4.46 -2.67 9.54
N LEU A 134 -4.67 -3.93 9.96
CA LEU A 134 -5.57 -4.86 9.27
C LEU A 134 -7.03 -4.36 9.31
N LEU A 135 -7.47 -3.75 10.41
CA LEU A 135 -8.79 -3.14 10.51
C LEU A 135 -8.95 -1.94 9.57
N GLY A 136 -7.95 -1.06 9.50
CA GLY A 136 -7.90 0.06 8.55
C GLY A 136 -7.97 -0.43 7.09
N GLN A 137 -7.23 -1.48 6.76
CA GLN A 137 -7.27 -2.13 5.45
C GLN A 137 -8.66 -2.67 5.12
N TRP A 138 -9.34 -3.31 6.08
CA TRP A 138 -10.70 -3.78 5.90
C TRP A 138 -11.67 -2.62 5.58
N PHE A 139 -11.53 -1.46 6.24
CA PHE A 139 -12.34 -0.29 5.90
C PHE A 139 -12.10 0.21 4.47
N TYR A 140 -10.85 0.19 3.98
CA TYR A 140 -10.57 0.50 2.58
C TYR A 140 -11.25 -0.48 1.63
N PHE A 141 -11.17 -1.79 1.89
CA PHE A 141 -11.88 -2.80 1.10
C PHE A 141 -13.41 -2.61 1.12
N LYS A 142 -13.96 -2.00 2.17
CA LYS A 142 -15.39 -1.64 2.27
C LYS A 142 -15.73 -0.27 1.68
N SER A 143 -14.80 0.40 1.01
CA SER A 143 -14.96 1.78 0.52
C SER A 143 -15.31 2.81 1.61
N ARG A 144 -15.00 2.53 2.87
CA ARG A 144 -15.25 3.42 4.02
C ARG A 144 -14.02 4.30 4.25
N LEU A 145 -13.73 5.17 3.26
CA LEU A 145 -12.45 5.88 3.13
C LEU A 145 -12.06 6.72 4.35
N LEU A 146 -13.01 7.47 4.91
CA LEU A 146 -12.74 8.33 6.08
C LEU A 146 -12.43 7.51 7.33
N GLU A 147 -13.16 6.41 7.55
CA GLU A 147 -12.90 5.52 8.68
C GLU A 147 -11.56 4.81 8.52
N ALA A 148 -11.27 4.33 7.31
CA ALA A 148 -9.99 3.74 6.97
C ALA A 148 -8.82 4.71 7.25
N HIS A 149 -8.98 5.97 6.83
CA HIS A 149 -8.00 7.03 7.11
C HIS A 149 -7.80 7.22 8.62
N VAL A 150 -8.88 7.38 9.41
CA VAL A 150 -8.78 7.53 10.87
C VAL A 150 -7.99 6.39 11.52
N TYR A 151 -8.27 5.13 11.16
CA TYR A 151 -7.56 3.98 11.71
C TYR A 151 -6.10 3.92 11.26
N THR A 152 -5.80 4.22 9.99
CA THR A 152 -4.44 4.15 9.45
C THR A 152 -3.55 5.28 9.96
N THR A 153 -4.07 6.50 10.05
CA THR A 153 -3.42 7.63 10.73
C THR A 153 -3.13 7.32 12.20
N HIS A 154 -4.08 6.73 12.93
CA HIS A 154 -3.85 6.31 14.31
C HIS A 154 -2.78 5.22 14.40
N ALA A 155 -2.78 4.26 13.48
CA ALA A 155 -1.73 3.23 13.39
C ALA A 155 -0.35 3.88 13.19
N THR A 156 -0.23 4.82 12.26
CA THR A 156 1.03 5.54 11.96
C THR A 156 1.51 6.35 13.16
N TRP A 157 0.64 7.12 13.81
CA TRP A 157 0.97 7.82 15.07
C TRP A 157 1.46 6.87 16.17
N PHE A 158 0.81 5.71 16.29
CA PHE A 158 1.19 4.71 17.26
C PHE A 158 2.56 4.10 16.91
N ALA A 159 2.82 3.79 15.63
CA ALA A 159 4.11 3.33 15.14
C ALA A 159 5.24 4.37 15.37
N VAL A 160 4.95 5.66 15.16
CA VAL A 160 5.86 6.77 15.48
C VAL A 160 6.18 6.79 16.97
N THR A 161 5.17 6.65 17.83
CA THR A 161 5.31 6.59 19.29
C THR A 161 6.17 5.41 19.74
N LEU A 162 6.08 4.27 19.04
CA LEU A 162 6.93 3.10 19.28
C LEU A 162 8.36 3.27 18.73
N GLY A 163 8.63 4.33 17.97
CA GLY A 163 9.93 4.62 17.35
C GLY A 163 10.20 3.82 16.06
N LEU A 164 9.15 3.30 15.41
CA LEU A 164 9.29 2.45 14.21
C LEU A 164 9.66 3.22 12.94
N HIS A 165 9.51 4.55 12.94
CA HIS A 165 9.91 5.46 11.87
C HIS A 165 11.43 5.76 11.85
N GLU A 166 12.15 5.26 12.84
CA GLU A 166 13.58 5.51 13.05
C GLU A 166 14.42 4.21 13.07
N LEU A 167 14.00 3.19 12.32
CA LEU A 167 14.73 1.91 12.20
C LEU A 167 15.77 1.98 11.07
N ASP A 168 16.89 2.63 11.32
CA ASP A 168 17.92 3.05 10.34
C ASP A 168 18.93 1.97 9.91
N SER A 169 18.71 0.71 10.30
CA SER A 169 19.52 -0.43 9.88
C SER A 169 18.60 -1.64 9.68
N ARG A 170 19.08 -2.69 9.00
CA ARG A 170 18.46 -4.02 8.98
C ARG A 170 19.19 -5.02 9.89
N ILE A 171 20.31 -4.61 10.48
CA ILE A 171 21.15 -5.50 11.28
C ILE A 171 20.66 -5.45 12.73
N TYR A 172 20.31 -6.63 13.24
CA TYR A 172 19.90 -6.79 14.62
C TYR A 172 21.03 -6.36 15.57
N GLY A 173 20.71 -5.46 16.51
CA GLY A 173 21.68 -4.92 17.47
C GLY A 173 22.46 -3.68 17.01
N HIS A 174 22.34 -3.26 15.75
CA HIS A 174 22.97 -2.02 15.25
C HIS A 174 22.25 -0.75 15.68
N TYR A 175 21.03 -0.84 16.21
CA TYR A 175 20.34 0.30 16.80
C TYR A 175 21.10 0.72 18.05
N VAL A 176 21.95 1.73 17.89
CA VAL A 176 22.49 2.48 19.01
C VAL A 176 21.27 3.12 19.65
N VAL A 177 20.85 2.56 20.78
CA VAL A 177 20.02 3.27 21.72
C VAL A 177 20.80 4.55 22.00
N THR A 178 20.41 5.66 21.37
CA THR A 178 20.75 6.99 21.84
C THR A 178 20.03 7.14 23.17
N SER A 179 20.55 6.43 24.16
CA SER A 179 20.26 6.65 25.55
C SER A 179 20.81 8.04 25.82
N GLN A 180 19.95 9.04 25.88
CA GLN A 180 19.89 9.92 27.06
C GLN A 180 18.98 11.13 26.93
N GLU A 181 18.43 11.48 25.78
CA GLU A 181 17.66 12.72 25.69
C GLU A 181 16.15 12.46 25.67
N SER A 182 15.66 12.29 26.91
CA SER A 182 14.30 12.59 27.33
C SER A 182 13.19 11.59 26.98
N SER A 183 13.01 10.60 27.86
CA SER A 183 11.69 10.02 28.10
C SER A 183 10.77 11.08 28.72
N HIS A 184 10.38 12.13 27.98
CA HIS A 184 9.46 13.14 28.50
C HIS A 184 8.03 12.60 28.71
N LYS A 185 7.72 11.35 28.32
CA LYS A 185 6.34 10.81 28.39
C LYS A 185 6.21 9.31 28.73
N GLY A 186 7.16 8.68 29.41
CA GLY A 186 6.94 7.35 30.04
C GLY A 186 6.62 6.15 29.13
N VAL A 187 6.59 6.30 27.80
CA VAL A 187 6.48 5.19 26.85
C VAL A 187 7.88 4.73 26.48
N GLU A 188 8.20 3.49 26.80
CA GLU A 188 9.45 2.86 26.40
C GLU A 188 9.43 2.61 24.89
N ARG A 189 10.47 3.07 24.18
CA ARG A 189 10.64 2.82 22.75
C ARG A 189 10.70 1.30 22.52
N TRP A 190 9.98 0.82 21.50
CA TRP A 190 9.99 -0.60 21.17
C TRP A 190 11.40 -1.06 20.77
N ARG A 191 11.73 -2.31 21.06
CA ARG A 191 12.99 -2.95 20.67
C ARG A 191 12.74 -4.35 20.12
N PRO A 192 13.40 -4.76 19.03
CA PRO A 192 13.30 -6.12 18.52
C PRO A 192 13.91 -7.11 19.52
N ARG A 193 13.28 -8.28 19.66
CA ARG A 193 13.77 -9.40 20.48
C ARG A 193 14.71 -10.32 19.70
N ASP A 194 14.58 -10.31 18.37
CA ASP A 194 15.36 -11.12 17.45
C ASP A 194 15.32 -10.51 16.03
N PRO A 195 16.15 -11.00 15.07
CA PRO A 195 16.19 -10.48 13.72
C PRO A 195 14.86 -10.58 12.95
N ILE A 196 14.08 -11.63 13.19
CA ILE A 196 12.79 -11.81 12.50
C ILE A 196 11.80 -10.74 12.98
N GLU A 197 11.72 -10.46 14.27
CA GLU A 197 10.83 -9.41 14.79
C GLU A 197 11.22 -8.03 14.27
N LEU A 198 12.51 -7.81 14.05
CA LEU A 198 12.99 -6.61 13.39
C LEU A 198 12.44 -6.51 11.95
N GLY A 199 12.56 -7.59 11.17
CA GLY A 199 12.01 -7.65 9.81
C GLY A 199 10.50 -7.45 9.76
N GLU A 200 9.76 -8.08 10.68
CA GLU A 200 8.30 -7.88 10.85
C GLU A 200 7.97 -6.41 11.11
N THR A 201 8.81 -5.73 11.89
CA THR A 201 8.54 -4.35 12.33
C THR A 201 8.92 -3.32 11.27
N ILE A 202 10.01 -3.53 10.52
CA ILE A 202 10.34 -2.71 9.34
C ILE A 202 9.20 -2.82 8.32
N ASN A 203 8.76 -4.03 8.01
CA ASN A 203 7.64 -4.25 7.09
C ASN A 203 6.36 -3.59 7.61
N LEU A 204 6.03 -3.76 8.89
CA LEU A 204 4.85 -3.15 9.52
C LEU A 204 4.89 -1.61 9.49
N TRP A 205 6.06 -1.00 9.65
CA TRP A 205 6.23 0.46 9.51
C TRP A 205 5.82 0.92 8.11
N TRP A 206 6.39 0.31 7.07
CA TRP A 206 6.08 0.67 5.68
C TRP A 206 4.63 0.43 5.34
N ALA A 207 4.06 -0.62 5.90
CA ALA A 207 2.63 -0.87 5.85
C ALA A 207 1.81 0.32 6.42
N CYS A 208 2.18 0.85 7.58
CA CYS A 208 1.50 2.01 8.16
C CYS A 208 1.66 3.23 7.25
N PHE A 209 2.89 3.49 6.82
CA PHE A 209 3.27 4.60 5.95
C PHE A 209 2.47 4.61 4.64
N GLU A 210 2.48 3.51 3.89
CA GLU A 210 1.81 3.38 2.59
C GLU A 210 0.31 3.68 2.68
N ARG A 211 -0.34 3.22 3.74
CA ARG A 211 -1.80 3.35 3.91
C ARG A 211 -2.21 4.72 4.40
N ASP A 212 -1.39 5.34 5.24
CA ASP A 212 -1.59 6.73 5.66
C ASP A 212 -1.38 7.67 4.47
N PHE A 213 -0.32 7.47 3.69
CA PHE A 213 -0.02 8.28 2.51
C PHE A 213 -1.01 8.03 1.36
N GLY A 214 -1.36 6.79 1.08
CA GLY A 214 -2.43 6.46 0.13
C GLY A 214 -3.76 7.09 0.56
N GLY A 215 -4.12 6.97 1.85
CA GLY A 215 -5.31 7.59 2.42
C GLY A 215 -5.32 9.11 2.29
N THR A 216 -4.20 9.75 2.62
CA THR A 216 -3.94 11.18 2.46
C THR A 216 -4.22 11.62 1.02
N LEU A 217 -3.63 10.93 0.04
CA LEU A 217 -3.79 11.22 -1.39
C LEU A 217 -5.24 11.12 -1.85
N VAL A 218 -5.98 10.08 -1.42
CA VAL A 218 -7.36 9.87 -1.84
C VAL A 218 -8.35 10.81 -1.16
N ASN A 219 -8.12 11.13 0.12
CA ASN A 219 -9.04 11.98 0.88
C ASN A 219 -8.69 13.47 0.78
N GLY A 220 -7.54 13.84 0.22
CA GLY A 220 -7.05 15.22 0.22
C GLY A 220 -6.74 15.74 1.63
N LEU A 221 -6.30 14.84 2.52
CA LEU A 221 -5.96 15.12 3.91
C LEU A 221 -4.44 15.17 4.07
N PRO A 222 -3.89 15.84 5.09
CA PRO A 222 -2.45 15.89 5.31
C PRO A 222 -1.89 14.56 5.82
N ALA A 223 -0.64 14.26 5.47
CA ALA A 223 0.07 13.07 5.94
C ALA A 223 0.39 13.18 7.45
N THR A 224 0.47 12.04 8.13
CA THR A 224 0.73 11.99 9.57
C THR A 224 2.14 12.48 9.93
N ILE A 225 3.12 12.14 9.11
CA ILE A 225 4.53 12.46 9.31
C ILE A 225 5.16 12.91 7.98
N PRO A 226 6.00 13.96 7.97
CA PRO A 226 6.76 14.34 6.79
C PRO A 226 7.69 13.20 6.33
N PRO A 227 7.82 12.92 5.03
CA PRO A 227 8.74 11.88 4.52
C PRO A 227 10.19 12.05 4.98
N GLU A 228 10.63 13.28 5.23
CA GLU A 228 12.00 13.61 5.63
C GLU A 228 12.34 13.16 7.05
N GLU A 229 11.32 12.94 7.89
CA GLU A 229 11.47 12.44 9.26
C GLU A 229 11.56 10.90 9.31
N VAL A 230 11.27 10.22 8.20
CA VAL A 230 11.34 8.75 8.11
C VAL A 230 12.78 8.31 7.87
N LYS A 231 13.40 7.74 8.90
CA LYS A 231 14.76 7.16 8.83
C LYS A 231 14.75 5.65 8.66
N THR A 232 13.58 5.02 8.75
CA THR A 232 13.45 3.57 8.58
C THR A 232 13.92 3.13 7.20
N VAL A 233 14.76 2.10 7.19
CA VAL A 233 15.30 1.48 5.98
C VAL A 233 14.20 0.81 5.15
N TRP A 234 14.36 0.76 3.83
CA TRP A 234 13.38 0.14 2.93
C TRP A 234 13.06 -1.32 3.30
N PRO A 235 11.80 -1.78 3.12
CA PRO A 235 11.42 -3.13 3.51
C PRO A 235 12.08 -4.15 2.58
N VAL A 236 12.46 -5.29 3.13
CA VAL A 236 12.96 -6.45 2.39
C VAL A 236 12.16 -7.69 2.80
N SER A 237 12.32 -8.79 2.07
CA SER A 237 11.56 -10.02 2.32
C SER A 237 11.86 -10.52 3.72
N LEU A 238 10.82 -10.96 4.44
CA LEU A 238 10.98 -11.52 5.78
C LEU A 238 11.87 -12.78 5.76
N SER A 239 11.90 -13.51 4.64
CA SER A 239 12.79 -14.66 4.45
C SER A 239 14.27 -14.30 4.60
N GLU A 240 14.68 -13.09 4.26
CA GLU A 240 16.07 -12.63 4.43
C GLU A 240 16.46 -12.54 5.91
N PHE A 241 15.49 -12.27 6.79
CA PHE A 241 15.71 -12.27 8.25
C PHE A 241 15.65 -13.69 8.85
N GLU A 242 15.04 -14.66 8.16
CA GLU A 242 14.98 -16.07 8.58
C GLU A 242 16.24 -16.84 8.18
N GLU A 243 16.72 -16.66 6.95
CA GLU A 243 17.81 -17.43 6.36
C GLU A 243 19.19 -17.06 6.94
N MET A 244 19.34 -15.84 7.45
CA MET A 244 20.64 -15.31 7.86
C MET A 244 20.71 -15.17 9.38
N SER A 245 21.48 -16.06 10.00
CA SER A 245 21.90 -15.97 11.39
C SER A 245 22.91 -14.82 11.59
N GLY A 246 22.43 -13.58 11.41
CA GLY A 246 23.06 -12.35 11.89
C GLY A 246 24.28 -11.80 11.14
N ALA A 247 24.76 -12.41 10.05
CA ALA A 247 26.07 -12.02 9.48
C ALA A 247 26.07 -11.23 8.15
N GLU A 248 25.07 -11.30 7.26
CA GLU A 248 25.21 -10.67 5.92
C GLU A 248 23.91 -10.11 5.32
N LEU A 249 23.04 -9.46 6.11
CA LEU A 249 22.10 -8.51 5.50
C LEU A 249 22.93 -7.36 4.91
N SER A 250 22.72 -7.06 3.63
CA SER A 250 23.24 -5.83 3.03
C SER A 250 22.84 -4.67 3.94
N ASN A 251 23.83 -4.01 4.57
CA ASN A 251 23.61 -2.86 5.44
C ASN A 251 23.31 -1.62 4.59
N ASP A 252 22.28 -1.73 3.76
CA ASP A 252 21.70 -0.58 3.11
C ASP A 252 20.97 0.25 4.16
N ILE A 253 21.51 1.45 4.39
CA ILE A 253 21.04 2.47 5.34
C ILE A 253 20.11 3.49 4.67
N HIS A 254 19.67 3.22 3.43
CA HIS A 254 18.80 4.11 2.68
C HIS A 254 17.36 4.03 3.20
N SER A 255 16.77 5.21 3.33
CA SER A 255 15.40 5.44 3.77
C SER A 255 14.64 6.28 2.75
N ALA A 256 13.42 6.69 3.09
CA ALA A 256 12.60 7.63 2.33
C ALA A 256 13.44 8.81 1.80
N ARG A 257 14.19 9.47 2.67
CA ARG A 257 15.02 10.63 2.31
C ARG A 257 16.03 10.35 1.20
N SER A 258 16.60 9.15 1.15
CA SER A 258 17.61 8.80 0.15
C SER A 258 17.03 8.64 -1.25
N LEU A 259 15.72 8.44 -1.40
CA LEU A 259 15.05 8.32 -2.71
C LEU A 259 15.05 9.64 -3.49
N LEU A 260 15.10 10.77 -2.79
CA LEU A 260 15.11 12.12 -3.37
C LEU A 260 16.43 12.84 -3.14
N ASP A 261 17.46 12.13 -2.68
CA ASP A 261 18.81 12.67 -2.53
C ASP A 261 19.59 12.39 -3.82
N LEU A 262 20.02 13.44 -4.53
CA LEU A 262 20.82 13.34 -5.76
C LEU A 262 22.04 12.42 -5.63
N LYS A 263 22.63 12.32 -4.42
CA LYS A 263 23.79 11.47 -4.17
C LYS A 263 23.46 9.98 -4.25
N TYR A 264 22.27 9.59 -3.82
CA TYR A 264 21.87 8.18 -3.68
C TYR A 264 20.76 7.77 -4.67
N LEU A 265 20.20 8.74 -5.40
CA LEU A 265 19.10 8.56 -6.35
C LEU A 265 19.26 7.36 -7.28
N HIS A 266 20.44 7.23 -7.91
CA HIS A 266 20.73 6.15 -8.86
C HIS A 266 20.79 4.75 -8.24
N ILE A 267 20.95 4.67 -6.92
CA ILE A 267 20.95 3.42 -6.15
C ILE A 267 19.54 3.13 -5.64
N VAL A 268 18.90 4.14 -5.04
CA VAL A 268 17.65 3.96 -4.29
C VAL A 268 16.43 3.94 -5.20
N ALA A 269 16.45 4.66 -6.32
CA ALA A 269 15.37 4.64 -7.29
C ALA A 269 15.44 3.43 -8.25
N ASP A 270 16.57 2.70 -8.30
CA ASP A 270 16.65 1.43 -9.03
C ASP A 270 15.90 0.37 -8.21
N VAL A 271 14.84 -0.17 -8.80
CA VAL A 271 13.95 -1.12 -8.13
C VAL A 271 14.06 -2.54 -8.69
N SER A 272 15.14 -2.83 -9.41
CA SER A 272 15.36 -4.14 -10.05
C SER A 272 15.53 -5.31 -9.06
N GLN A 273 15.95 -5.01 -7.83
CA GLN A 273 16.13 -5.99 -6.75
C GLN A 273 15.10 -5.83 -5.62
N ASP A 274 14.13 -4.94 -5.77
CA ASP A 274 13.16 -4.65 -4.72
C ASP A 274 12.07 -5.72 -4.61
N THR A 275 11.57 -5.91 -3.40
CA THR A 275 10.34 -6.68 -3.16
C THR A 275 9.10 -5.91 -3.65
N PRO A 276 7.97 -6.59 -3.90
CA PRO A 276 6.71 -5.93 -4.25
C PRO A 276 6.29 -4.82 -3.27
N HIS A 277 6.48 -5.02 -1.97
CA HIS A 277 6.16 -4.02 -0.95
C HIS A 277 7.13 -2.84 -0.99
N CYS A 278 8.43 -3.06 -1.21
CA CYS A 278 9.40 -1.97 -1.40
C CYS A 278 9.07 -1.10 -2.64
N LEU A 279 8.71 -1.75 -3.74
CA LEU A 279 8.22 -1.09 -4.96
C LEU A 279 7.02 -0.18 -4.65
N LEU A 280 6.03 -0.70 -3.91
CA LEU A 280 4.84 0.04 -3.53
C LEU A 280 5.17 1.23 -2.62
N ALA A 281 5.98 1.03 -1.59
CA ALA A 281 6.45 2.09 -0.68
C ALA A 281 7.10 3.25 -1.44
N LYS A 282 8.05 2.95 -2.33
CA LYS A 282 8.74 3.94 -3.17
C LYS A 282 7.76 4.63 -4.13
N GLY A 283 6.86 3.87 -4.76
CA GLY A 283 5.85 4.42 -5.67
C GLY A 283 4.89 5.39 -4.98
N VAL A 284 4.39 5.03 -3.79
CA VAL A 284 3.53 5.90 -2.97
C VAL A 284 4.26 7.17 -2.54
N MET A 285 5.53 7.06 -2.14
CA MET A 285 6.35 8.21 -1.80
C MET A 285 6.52 9.17 -2.99
N LEU A 286 6.87 8.66 -4.17
CA LEU A 286 6.99 9.49 -5.37
C LEU A 286 5.66 10.15 -5.75
N THR A 287 4.55 9.44 -5.60
CA THR A 287 3.19 9.97 -5.86
C THR A 287 2.87 11.12 -4.92
N HIS A 288 3.23 10.99 -3.64
CA HIS A 288 3.07 12.07 -2.68
C HIS A 288 3.90 13.30 -3.04
N CYS A 289 5.18 13.12 -3.38
CA CYS A 289 6.05 14.23 -3.78
C CYS A 289 5.55 14.94 -5.03
N ALA A 290 5.08 14.21 -6.03
CA ALA A 290 4.49 14.77 -7.24
C ALA A 290 3.20 15.54 -6.96
N GLY A 291 2.33 15.02 -6.09
CA GLY A 291 1.11 15.70 -5.66
C GLY A 291 1.38 17.00 -4.88
N MET A 292 2.42 17.02 -4.05
CA MET A 292 2.88 18.22 -3.36
C MET A 292 3.38 19.27 -4.35
N LEU A 293 4.23 18.88 -5.31
CA LEU A 293 4.72 19.78 -6.36
C LEU A 293 3.60 20.35 -7.23
N ASP A 294 2.59 19.54 -7.57
CA ASP A 294 1.42 19.99 -8.33
C ASP A 294 0.57 20.99 -7.54
N THR A 295 0.35 20.73 -6.25
CA THR A 295 -0.39 21.64 -5.36
C THR A 295 0.32 22.98 -5.18
N GLU A 296 1.64 22.97 -4.99
CA GLU A 296 2.47 24.18 -4.91
C GLU A 296 2.42 24.98 -6.22
N ARG A 297 2.56 24.29 -7.36
CA ARG A 297 2.44 24.91 -8.69
C ARG A 297 1.07 25.55 -8.89
N MET A 298 0.01 24.94 -8.38
CA MET A 298 -1.35 25.47 -8.53
C MET A 298 -1.66 26.64 -7.60
N SER A 299 -0.96 26.74 -6.48
CA SER A 299 -1.14 27.81 -5.50
C SER A 299 -0.20 29.00 -5.70
N SER A 300 0.93 28.81 -6.37
CA SER A 300 1.89 29.86 -6.72
C SER A 300 1.66 30.43 -8.13
N SER A 301 1.83 31.74 -8.29
CA SER A 301 1.83 32.40 -9.61
C SER A 301 3.16 32.27 -10.35
N GLU A 302 4.25 31.97 -9.63
CA GLU A 302 5.61 31.89 -10.17
C GLU A 302 6.26 30.55 -9.80
N VAL A 303 6.96 29.96 -10.77
CA VAL A 303 7.79 28.77 -10.57
C VAL A 303 9.15 29.21 -10.06
N THR A 304 9.55 28.74 -8.88
CA THR A 304 10.85 29.05 -8.27
C THR A 304 11.93 28.07 -8.71
N ASP A 305 13.21 28.48 -8.62
CA ASP A 305 14.35 27.59 -8.88
C ASP A 305 14.34 26.37 -7.94
N GLU A 306 13.92 26.53 -6.69
CA GLU A 306 13.78 25.45 -5.71
C GLU A 306 12.68 24.44 -6.09
N TRP A 307 11.55 24.94 -6.61
CA TRP A 307 10.50 24.06 -7.13
C TRP A 307 11.02 23.26 -8.33
N LEU A 308 11.75 23.92 -9.23
CA LEU A 308 12.31 23.27 -10.43
C LEU A 308 13.34 22.19 -10.05
N GLU A 309 14.21 22.46 -9.09
CA GLU A 309 15.17 21.46 -8.59
C GLU A 309 14.45 20.23 -8.03
N ARG A 310 13.42 20.41 -7.19
CA ARG A 310 12.62 19.31 -6.65
C ARG A 310 11.83 18.56 -7.73
N PHE A 311 11.27 19.28 -8.70
CA PHE A 311 10.62 18.70 -9.88
C PHE A 311 11.58 17.77 -10.63
N GLU A 312 12.79 18.25 -10.95
CA GLU A 312 13.77 17.47 -11.69
C GLU A 312 14.25 16.24 -10.90
N VAL A 313 14.45 16.37 -9.59
CA VAL A 313 14.81 15.24 -8.72
C VAL A 313 13.71 14.18 -8.74
N CYS A 314 12.45 14.59 -8.56
CA CYS A 314 11.30 13.69 -8.58
C CYS A 314 11.13 13.02 -9.95
N ASP A 315 11.26 13.76 -11.05
CA ASP A 315 11.18 13.23 -12.41
C ASP A 315 12.31 12.23 -12.71
N ARG A 316 13.55 12.53 -12.31
CA ARG A 316 14.68 11.60 -12.45
C ARG A 316 14.49 10.33 -11.62
N ALA A 317 13.99 10.44 -10.38
CA ALA A 317 13.69 9.26 -9.54
C ALA A 317 12.65 8.36 -10.23
N THR A 318 11.55 8.96 -10.69
CA THR A 318 10.47 8.31 -11.41
C THR A 318 10.97 7.61 -12.68
N LYS A 319 11.84 8.27 -13.45
CA LYS A 319 12.43 7.67 -14.65
C LYS A 319 13.23 6.40 -14.33
N ILE A 320 14.14 6.46 -13.35
CA ILE A 320 14.97 5.31 -12.96
C ILE A 320 14.08 4.16 -12.44
N PHE A 321 13.05 4.49 -11.66
CA PHE A 321 12.07 3.51 -11.19
C PHE A 321 11.39 2.81 -12.37
N THR A 322 10.81 3.56 -13.31
CA THR A 322 10.08 2.98 -14.44
C THR A 322 10.97 2.10 -15.32
N GLU A 323 12.20 2.53 -15.60
CA GLU A 323 13.16 1.78 -16.42
C GLU A 323 13.59 0.45 -15.77
N SER A 324 13.73 0.42 -14.44
CA SER A 324 14.11 -0.78 -13.70
C SER A 324 12.93 -1.72 -13.40
N ALA A 325 11.72 -1.19 -13.21
CA ALA A 325 10.51 -1.95 -12.87
C ALA A 325 9.95 -2.83 -14.02
N GLN A 326 10.23 -2.51 -15.29
CA GLN A 326 9.71 -3.24 -16.46
C GLN A 326 10.12 -4.73 -16.50
N LYS A 327 11.10 -5.14 -15.70
CA LYS A 327 11.66 -6.50 -15.68
C LYS A 327 10.94 -7.46 -14.71
N SER A 328 9.95 -6.99 -13.96
CA SER A 328 9.57 -7.65 -12.68
C SER A 328 8.41 -8.66 -12.71
N TYR A 329 7.71 -8.88 -13.84
CA TYR A 329 6.47 -9.70 -13.86
C TYR A 329 6.65 -11.21 -14.03
N ALA A 330 7.78 -11.67 -14.59
CA ALA A 330 7.90 -13.07 -15.02
C ALA A 330 8.04 -14.05 -13.83
N GLY A 331 7.20 -15.09 -13.79
CA GLY A 331 7.30 -16.17 -12.80
C GLY A 331 6.66 -15.90 -11.44
N ARG A 332 6.02 -14.74 -11.26
CA ARG A 332 5.38 -14.33 -10.00
C ARG A 332 3.95 -14.81 -9.85
N ASP A 333 3.52 -14.95 -8.60
CA ASP A 333 2.12 -15.26 -8.29
C ASP A 333 1.19 -14.08 -8.60
N ILE A 334 -0.12 -14.33 -8.58
CA ILE A 334 -1.12 -13.34 -8.98
C ILE A 334 -1.24 -12.17 -8.00
N GLU A 335 -0.90 -12.36 -6.73
CA GLU A 335 -1.00 -11.34 -5.68
C GLU A 335 0.20 -10.40 -5.74
N GLU A 336 1.40 -10.95 -5.91
CA GLU A 336 2.62 -10.18 -6.18
C GLU A 336 2.46 -9.34 -7.45
N VAL A 337 1.91 -9.92 -8.52
CA VAL A 337 1.62 -9.20 -9.76
C VAL A 337 0.71 -8.00 -9.52
N ALA A 338 -0.32 -8.14 -8.67
CA ALA A 338 -1.24 -7.05 -8.37
C ALA A 338 -0.54 -5.91 -7.60
N ILE A 339 0.35 -6.23 -6.66
CA ILE A 339 1.12 -5.23 -5.90
C ILE A 339 2.11 -4.50 -6.80
N ILE A 340 2.85 -5.24 -7.64
CA ILE A 340 3.80 -4.64 -8.61
C ILE A 340 3.06 -3.75 -9.60
N ALA A 341 1.92 -4.20 -10.11
CA ALA A 341 1.09 -3.42 -11.02
C ALA A 341 0.55 -2.15 -10.34
N LEU A 342 0.21 -2.22 -9.05
CA LEU A 342 -0.19 -1.05 -8.29
C LEU A 342 0.96 -0.04 -8.16
N ALA A 343 2.16 -0.52 -7.82
CA ALA A 343 3.35 0.33 -7.72
C ALA A 343 3.68 1.00 -9.05
N GLN A 344 3.65 0.25 -10.16
CA GLN A 344 3.91 0.80 -11.50
C GLN A 344 2.86 1.84 -11.91
N THR A 345 1.57 1.54 -11.72
CA THR A 345 0.51 2.50 -12.05
C THR A 345 0.56 3.74 -11.16
N ALA A 346 1.03 3.65 -9.92
CA ALA A 346 1.27 4.80 -9.05
C ALA A 346 2.41 5.68 -9.61
N VAL A 347 3.52 5.08 -10.05
CA VAL A 347 4.63 5.82 -10.66
C VAL A 347 4.26 6.40 -12.02
N ASP A 348 3.44 5.72 -12.83
CA ASP A 348 2.90 6.32 -14.05
C ASP A 348 2.01 7.54 -13.73
N CYS A 349 1.28 7.52 -12.61
CA CYS A 349 0.55 8.70 -12.15
C CYS A 349 1.45 9.86 -11.74
N VAL A 350 2.63 9.60 -11.20
CA VAL A 350 3.65 10.64 -10.96
C VAL A 350 3.98 11.36 -12.27
N ILE A 351 4.24 10.61 -13.34
CA ILE A 351 4.53 11.17 -14.66
C ILE A 351 3.36 12.05 -15.12
N LEU A 352 2.12 11.57 -15.00
CA LEU A 352 0.94 12.33 -15.39
C LEU A 352 0.77 13.61 -14.55
N GLN A 353 0.99 13.56 -13.23
CA GLN A 353 0.89 14.72 -12.35
C GLN A 353 1.94 15.78 -12.66
N LEU A 354 3.20 15.36 -12.87
CA LEU A 354 4.30 16.28 -13.16
C LEU A 354 4.17 16.89 -14.56
N HIS A 355 3.83 16.10 -15.56
CA HIS A 355 3.94 16.52 -16.96
C HIS A 355 2.62 16.98 -17.60
N ALA A 356 1.44 16.49 -17.18
CA ALA A 356 0.19 16.85 -17.84
C ALA A 356 -0.09 18.37 -17.88
N PRO A 357 0.24 19.16 -16.84
CA PRO A 357 0.10 20.62 -16.90
C PRO A 357 1.04 21.28 -17.92
N LEU A 358 2.20 20.68 -18.19
CA LEU A 358 3.20 21.19 -19.14
C LEU A 358 2.85 20.84 -20.58
N VAL A 359 2.09 19.77 -20.80
CA VAL A 359 1.63 19.35 -22.14
C VAL A 359 0.85 20.44 -22.85
N ASP A 360 -0.06 21.14 -22.15
CA ASP A 360 -0.86 22.20 -22.75
C ASP A 360 0.04 23.34 -23.27
N TYR A 361 1.06 23.72 -22.48
CA TYR A 361 2.04 24.73 -22.88
C TYR A 361 2.88 24.30 -24.10
N GLU A 362 3.36 23.07 -24.13
CA GLU A 362 4.14 22.53 -25.25
C GLU A 362 3.32 22.50 -26.56
N LEU A 363 2.05 22.12 -26.47
CA LEU A 363 1.16 22.05 -27.63
C LEU A 363 0.79 23.45 -28.15
N ASP A 364 0.58 24.42 -27.27
CA ASP A 364 0.29 25.80 -27.66
C ASP A 364 1.48 26.46 -28.38
N ILE A 365 2.72 26.19 -27.93
CA ILE A 365 3.93 26.64 -28.63
C ILE A 365 4.03 25.99 -30.02
N GLY A 366 3.80 24.68 -30.10
CA GLY A 366 3.83 23.93 -31.36
C GLY A 366 2.82 24.45 -32.38
N ALA A 367 1.62 24.83 -31.94
CA ALA A 367 0.57 25.39 -32.79
C ALA A 367 0.89 26.79 -33.35
N GLN A 368 1.72 27.57 -32.65
CA GLN A 368 2.08 28.94 -33.06
C GLN A 368 3.20 29.01 -34.11
N GLY A 369 3.75 27.88 -34.57
CA GLY A 369 4.71 27.83 -35.69
C GLY A 369 6.02 28.58 -35.43
N GLY A 370 6.37 28.83 -34.16
CA GLY A 370 7.53 29.61 -33.79
C GLY A 370 8.83 28.97 -34.27
N SER A 371 9.52 29.63 -35.21
CA SER A 371 10.82 29.21 -35.76
C SER A 371 12.00 29.26 -34.78
N ARG A 372 11.78 29.14 -33.47
CA ARG A 372 12.87 28.91 -32.50
C ARG A 372 13.04 27.41 -32.34
N GLY A 373 13.86 26.86 -33.24
CA GLY A 373 14.16 25.45 -33.36
C GLY A 373 14.61 24.80 -32.06
N LEU A 374 13.89 23.74 -31.70
CA LEU A 374 14.41 22.61 -30.93
C LEU A 374 13.56 21.33 -31.10
N LEU A 375 12.37 21.41 -31.72
CA LEU A 375 11.58 20.24 -32.13
C LEU A 375 11.84 19.97 -33.62
N SER A 376 12.90 19.19 -33.93
CA SER A 376 13.27 18.84 -35.30
C SER A 376 12.50 17.64 -35.87
N ASP A 377 11.59 17.05 -35.11
CA ASP A 377 10.75 15.94 -35.58
C ASP A 377 9.30 16.42 -35.72
N ASN A 378 8.63 15.95 -36.78
CA ASN A 378 7.19 16.14 -37.03
C ASN A 378 6.27 15.49 -35.97
N SER A 379 6.76 15.28 -34.74
CA SER A 379 6.00 14.76 -33.62
C SER A 379 5.09 15.85 -33.03
N LEU A 380 3.82 15.53 -32.83
CA LEU A 380 2.92 16.39 -32.07
C LEU A 380 3.38 16.43 -30.61
N GLY A 381 3.64 17.64 -30.08
CA GLY A 381 4.03 17.85 -28.68
C GLY A 381 5.54 17.83 -28.42
N GLY A 382 5.91 18.11 -27.17
CA GLY A 382 7.29 18.09 -26.69
C GLY A 382 7.56 16.90 -25.76
N TYR A 383 8.57 17.07 -24.90
CA TYR A 383 9.02 16.05 -23.96
C TYR A 383 7.92 15.59 -22.99
N SER A 384 7.18 16.54 -22.42
CA SER A 384 6.11 16.26 -21.45
C SER A 384 4.94 15.53 -22.11
N TYR A 385 4.63 15.86 -23.37
CA TYR A 385 3.60 15.15 -24.14
C TYR A 385 3.95 13.67 -24.30
N THR A 386 5.17 13.37 -24.76
CA THR A 386 5.65 11.98 -24.93
C THR A 386 5.60 11.22 -23.61
N ARG A 387 6.08 11.82 -22.52
CA ARG A 387 6.06 11.24 -21.18
C ARG A 387 4.64 10.88 -20.73
N CYS A 388 3.68 11.79 -20.90
CA CYS A 388 2.28 11.52 -20.57
C CYS A 388 1.66 10.41 -21.43
N ALA A 389 1.92 10.41 -22.73
CA ALA A 389 1.39 9.39 -23.63
C ALA A 389 1.94 7.99 -23.30
N GLU A 390 3.23 7.88 -22.97
CA GLU A 390 3.87 6.64 -22.52
C GLU A 390 3.30 6.16 -21.18
N ALA A 391 3.12 7.04 -20.21
CA ALA A 391 2.53 6.71 -18.92
C ALA A 391 1.07 6.24 -19.05
N SER A 392 0.23 6.92 -19.84
CA SER A 392 -1.14 6.47 -20.12
C SER A 392 -1.17 5.10 -20.81
N ARG A 393 -0.25 4.86 -21.76
CA ARG A 393 -0.10 3.56 -22.42
C ARG A 393 0.31 2.47 -21.42
N SER A 394 1.27 2.75 -20.55
CA SER A 394 1.75 1.83 -19.51
C SER A 394 0.61 1.43 -18.56
N ILE A 395 -0.18 2.40 -18.09
CA ILE A 395 -1.37 2.14 -17.26
C ILE A 395 -2.38 1.26 -17.99
N ALA A 396 -2.68 1.54 -19.27
CA ALA A 396 -3.61 0.74 -20.05
C ALA A 396 -3.11 -0.70 -20.27
N LEU A 397 -1.82 -0.89 -20.55
CA LEU A 397 -1.20 -2.21 -20.71
C LEU A 397 -1.22 -3.00 -19.41
N THR A 398 -0.90 -2.36 -18.29
CA THR A 398 -0.97 -2.97 -16.96
C THR A 398 -2.40 -3.38 -16.62
N SER A 399 -3.38 -2.54 -16.96
CA SER A 399 -4.81 -2.84 -16.78
C SER A 399 -5.25 -4.05 -17.60
N ALA A 400 -4.86 -4.11 -18.87
CA ALA A 400 -5.13 -5.26 -19.74
C ALA A 400 -4.43 -6.53 -19.23
N TYR A 401 -3.23 -6.41 -18.67
CA TYR A 401 -2.49 -7.54 -18.10
C TYR A 401 -3.21 -8.12 -16.87
N ILE A 402 -3.62 -7.26 -15.92
CA ILE A 402 -4.42 -7.64 -14.75
C ILE A 402 -5.72 -8.35 -15.19
N GLU A 403 -6.41 -7.82 -16.19
CA GLU A 403 -7.60 -8.44 -16.78
C GLU A 403 -7.30 -9.82 -17.36
N SER A 404 -6.25 -9.94 -18.17
CA SER A 404 -5.86 -11.21 -18.82
C SER A 404 -5.44 -12.31 -17.84
N ARG A 405 -4.88 -11.91 -16.68
CA ARG A 405 -4.48 -12.84 -15.61
C ARG A 405 -5.64 -13.26 -14.71
N GLY A 406 -6.83 -12.70 -14.91
CA GLY A 406 -8.01 -13.02 -14.12
C GLY A 406 -7.88 -12.58 -12.66
N VAL A 407 -7.16 -11.48 -12.39
CA VAL A 407 -7.08 -10.92 -11.05
C VAL A 407 -8.48 -10.54 -10.59
N ASP A 408 -8.86 -11.01 -9.40
CA ASP A 408 -10.14 -10.71 -8.77
C ASP A 408 -10.14 -9.26 -8.28
N THR A 409 -10.99 -8.43 -8.89
CA THR A 409 -11.09 -7.00 -8.60
C THR A 409 -11.62 -6.71 -7.20
N SER A 410 -12.25 -7.69 -6.54
CA SER A 410 -12.73 -7.53 -5.16
C SER A 410 -11.61 -7.42 -4.12
N TYR A 411 -10.39 -7.85 -4.48
CA TYR A 411 -9.20 -7.75 -3.63
C TYR A 411 -8.20 -6.71 -4.14
N MET A 412 -8.43 -6.14 -5.32
CA MET A 412 -7.60 -5.05 -5.83
C MET A 412 -7.78 -3.81 -4.97
N GLN A 413 -6.70 -3.09 -4.70
CA GLN A 413 -6.78 -1.83 -3.99
C GLN A 413 -7.54 -0.79 -4.83
N LEU A 414 -8.38 0.03 -4.19
CA LEU A 414 -9.18 1.06 -4.86
C LEU A 414 -8.31 2.08 -5.65
N PHE A 415 -7.03 2.21 -5.28
CA PHE A 415 -6.06 3.11 -5.89
C PHE A 415 -5.88 2.87 -7.39
N PHE A 416 -6.09 1.64 -7.90
CA PHE A 416 -6.12 1.39 -9.35
C PHE A 416 -7.15 2.27 -10.07
N GLY A 417 -8.32 2.47 -9.47
CA GLY A 417 -9.36 3.31 -10.03
C GLY A 417 -8.94 4.77 -10.14
N VAL A 418 -8.19 5.27 -9.15
CA VAL A 418 -7.63 6.64 -9.19
C VAL A 418 -6.65 6.77 -10.35
N SER A 419 -5.74 5.80 -10.51
CA SER A 419 -4.75 5.81 -11.59
C SER A 419 -5.38 5.76 -12.98
N TRP A 420 -6.39 4.90 -13.17
CA TRP A 420 -7.13 4.82 -14.42
C TRP A 420 -7.88 6.13 -14.72
N SER A 421 -8.42 6.79 -13.70
CA SER A 421 -9.11 8.06 -13.87
C SER A 421 -8.14 9.17 -14.29
N CYS A 422 -6.96 9.25 -13.67
CA CYS A 422 -5.91 10.20 -14.04
C CYS A 422 -5.48 10.03 -15.51
N ALA A 423 -5.17 8.80 -15.92
CA ALA A 423 -4.78 8.51 -17.30
C ALA A 423 -5.92 8.80 -18.30
N ALA A 424 -7.15 8.40 -17.98
CA ALA A 424 -8.31 8.63 -18.83
C ALA A 424 -8.56 10.13 -19.09
N MET A 425 -8.40 10.98 -18.07
CA MET A 425 -8.54 12.44 -18.24
C MET A 425 -7.50 13.02 -19.20
N VAL A 426 -6.26 12.53 -19.15
CA VAL A 426 -5.20 12.97 -20.07
C VAL A 426 -5.51 12.51 -21.49
N LEU A 427 -5.85 11.23 -21.68
CA LEU A 427 -6.22 10.70 -23.00
C LEU A 427 -7.41 11.44 -23.62
N ALA A 428 -8.45 11.71 -22.83
CA ALA A 428 -9.64 12.40 -23.30
C ALA A 428 -9.37 13.84 -23.79
N LYS A 429 -8.40 14.53 -23.19
CA LYS A 429 -7.98 15.85 -23.67
C LYS A 429 -7.17 15.76 -24.97
N GLN A 430 -6.37 14.70 -25.13
CA GLN A 430 -5.45 14.54 -26.25
C GLN A 430 -6.13 13.98 -27.53
N ILE A 431 -7.08 13.05 -27.39
CA ILE A 431 -7.75 12.38 -28.53
C ILE A 431 -8.37 13.39 -29.53
N PRO A 432 -9.18 14.39 -29.11
CA PRO A 432 -9.75 15.35 -30.05
C PRO A 432 -8.69 16.17 -30.79
N ARG A 433 -7.60 16.53 -30.11
CA ARG A 433 -6.49 17.30 -30.71
C ARG A 433 -5.78 16.48 -31.78
N LEU A 434 -5.47 15.21 -31.50
CA LEU A 434 -4.86 14.30 -32.48
C LEU A 434 -5.73 14.14 -33.72
N ARG A 435 -7.06 14.01 -33.54
CA ARG A 435 -8.01 13.94 -34.67
C ARG A 435 -7.99 15.23 -35.50
N GLN A 436 -8.02 16.39 -34.85
CA GLN A 436 -7.99 17.69 -35.53
C GLN A 436 -6.68 17.92 -36.30
N SER A 437 -5.56 17.43 -35.77
CA SER A 437 -4.24 17.54 -36.39
C SER A 437 -3.93 16.42 -37.40
N GLY A 438 -4.89 15.53 -37.71
CA GLY A 438 -4.73 14.48 -38.71
C GLY A 438 -4.00 13.22 -38.26
N TYR A 439 -3.64 13.10 -36.98
CA TYR A 439 -2.99 11.92 -36.39
C TYR A 439 -4.02 10.86 -35.98
N THR A 440 -4.82 10.40 -36.94
CA THR A 440 -5.97 9.51 -36.69
C THR A 440 -5.60 8.15 -36.11
N ALA A 441 -4.48 7.56 -36.52
CA ALA A 441 -4.01 6.27 -36.00
C ALA A 441 -3.64 6.34 -34.51
N GLN A 442 -2.95 7.41 -34.10
CA GLN A 442 -2.58 7.63 -32.70
C GLN A 442 -3.82 7.91 -31.84
N ALA A 443 -4.77 8.71 -32.35
CA ALA A 443 -6.05 8.92 -31.68
C ALA A 443 -6.81 7.60 -31.45
N GLN A 444 -6.85 6.73 -32.47
CA GLN A 444 -7.51 5.43 -32.36
C GLN A 444 -6.81 4.51 -31.34
N GLU A 445 -5.48 4.54 -31.24
CA GLU A 445 -4.74 3.80 -30.21
C GLU A 445 -5.10 4.29 -28.80
N MET A 446 -5.13 5.61 -28.58
CA MET A 446 -5.52 6.20 -27.29
C MET A 446 -6.98 5.90 -26.93
N GLU A 447 -7.88 5.85 -27.90
CA GLU A 447 -9.28 5.43 -27.69
C GLU A 447 -9.38 3.98 -27.21
N GLN A 448 -8.56 3.08 -27.75
CA GLN A 448 -8.51 1.68 -27.29
C GLN A 448 -7.98 1.60 -25.85
N GLN A 449 -6.94 2.38 -25.52
CA GLN A 449 -6.40 2.48 -24.16
C GLN A 449 -7.47 2.99 -23.18
N LEU A 450 -8.19 4.05 -23.52
CA LEU A 450 -9.31 4.59 -22.74
C LEU A 450 -10.41 3.54 -22.54
N ALA A 451 -10.76 2.79 -23.58
CA ALA A 451 -11.77 1.74 -23.50
C ALA A 451 -11.37 0.59 -22.56
N VAL A 452 -10.08 0.19 -22.54
CA VAL A 452 -9.57 -0.81 -21.59
C VAL A 452 -9.72 -0.33 -20.14
N MET A 453 -9.32 0.91 -19.87
CA MET A 453 -9.43 1.49 -18.52
C MET A 453 -10.88 1.62 -18.08
N ALA A 454 -11.78 2.06 -18.95
CA ALA A 454 -13.20 2.16 -18.65
C ALA A 454 -13.81 0.79 -18.30
N ARG A 455 -13.51 -0.26 -19.08
CA ARG A 455 -14.01 -1.62 -18.77
C ARG A 455 -13.50 -2.14 -17.42
N ASN A 456 -12.24 -1.90 -17.09
CA ASN A 456 -11.70 -2.33 -15.80
C ASN A 456 -12.25 -1.50 -14.63
N MET A 457 -12.52 -0.20 -14.85
CA MET A 457 -13.24 0.63 -13.89
C MET A 457 -14.64 0.08 -13.58
N GLU A 458 -15.39 -0.40 -14.58
CA GLU A 458 -16.70 -1.05 -14.36
C GLU A 458 -16.61 -2.29 -13.47
N ARG A 459 -15.57 -3.10 -13.65
CA ARG A 459 -15.34 -4.29 -12.82
C ARG A 459 -14.97 -3.91 -11.39
N LEU A 460 -14.17 -2.85 -11.23
CA LEU A 460 -13.77 -2.33 -9.92
C LEU A 460 -14.96 -1.69 -9.18
N LEU A 461 -15.89 -1.06 -9.91
CA LEU A 461 -17.11 -0.46 -9.36
C LEU A 461 -18.00 -1.47 -8.61
N LEU A 462 -17.97 -2.75 -9.01
CA LEU A 462 -18.69 -3.83 -8.32
C LEU A 462 -18.19 -4.04 -6.88
N ALA A 463 -16.89 -3.79 -6.64
CA ALA A 463 -16.28 -3.86 -5.33
C ALA A 463 -16.27 -2.50 -4.61
N TYR A 464 -16.09 -1.41 -5.36
CA TYR A 464 -15.94 -0.06 -4.85
C TYR A 464 -16.95 0.92 -5.46
N PRO A 465 -18.21 0.93 -4.97
CA PRO A 465 -19.25 1.84 -5.46
C PRO A 465 -18.88 3.33 -5.36
N VAL A 466 -17.94 3.69 -4.49
CA VAL A 466 -17.43 5.07 -4.36
C VAL A 466 -16.81 5.61 -5.66
N LEU A 467 -16.40 4.73 -6.58
CA LEU A 467 -15.86 5.10 -7.89
C LEU A 467 -16.93 5.36 -8.96
N ALA A 468 -18.22 5.37 -8.59
CA ALA A 468 -19.33 5.53 -9.55
C ALA A 468 -19.20 6.79 -10.39
N LEU A 469 -18.81 7.91 -9.78
CA LEU A 469 -18.65 9.19 -10.48
C LEU A 469 -17.53 9.11 -11.52
N GLN A 470 -16.38 8.54 -11.14
CA GLN A 470 -15.25 8.33 -12.04
C GLN A 470 -15.63 7.40 -13.20
N ALA A 471 -16.34 6.30 -12.93
CA ALA A 471 -16.85 5.42 -13.97
C ALA A 471 -17.79 6.14 -14.94
N GLU A 472 -18.72 6.96 -14.43
CA GLU A 472 -19.60 7.78 -15.27
C GLU A 472 -18.84 8.79 -16.12
N GLN A 473 -17.83 9.45 -15.57
CA GLN A 473 -16.94 10.34 -16.31
C GLN A 473 -16.24 9.59 -17.44
N LEU A 474 -15.65 8.42 -17.17
CA LEU A 474 -14.98 7.61 -18.19
C LEU A 474 -15.96 7.15 -19.28
N ARG A 475 -17.19 6.77 -18.93
CA ARG A 475 -18.24 6.47 -19.93
C ARG A 475 -18.58 7.67 -20.80
N ALA A 476 -18.67 8.86 -20.20
CA ALA A 476 -18.96 10.09 -20.94
C ALA A 476 -17.84 10.43 -21.92
N LEU A 477 -16.57 10.17 -21.56
CA LEU A 477 -15.41 10.39 -22.43
C LEU A 477 -15.34 9.44 -23.63
N LEU A 478 -16.03 8.31 -23.59
CA LEU A 478 -16.12 7.34 -24.69
C LEU A 478 -17.29 7.61 -25.65
N ARG A 479 -18.21 8.52 -25.30
CA ARG A 479 -19.34 8.93 -26.15
C ARG A 479 -18.94 10.13 -26.99
#